data_AF-A0A8H9W4F6-F1
#
_entry.id   AF-A0A8H9W4F6-F1
#
_cell.length_a   1.000
_cell.length_b   1.000
_cell.length_c   1.000
_cell.angle_alpha   90.00
_cell.angle_beta   90.00
_cell.angle_gamma   90.00
#
_symmetry.space_group_name_H-M   'P 1'
#
loop_
_entity.id
_entity.type
_entity.pdbx_description
1 polymer ?
#
loop_
_entity_poly.entity_id
_entity_poly.type
_entity_poly.pdbx_seq_one_letter_code
_entity_poly.pdbx_strand_id
1 'polypeptide(L)'
;MTNEIWWRLGCFFSILVIMMLLEWRQPARQSPIKSSTRWFANFGLVFASSIIARLAVPIGLTAVALYNHEHSIGLFNQLAMPSIIAIVLSLILLDILIYWQHRLFHKVPLLWRL
;
A
#
# COMPACT_ATOMS: atom_id res chain seq x y z
N MET A 1 15.85 2.91 12.02
CA MET A 1 14.59 2.12 12.02
C MET A 1 13.72 2.33 13.26
N THR A 2 14.29 2.76 14.41
CA THR A 2 13.60 2.91 15.70
C THR A 2 12.37 3.83 15.71
N ASN A 3 12.28 4.77 14.76
CA ASN A 3 11.16 5.73 14.66
C ASN A 3 10.21 5.46 13.50
N GLU A 4 10.48 4.47 12.65
CA GLU A 4 9.66 4.21 11.45
C GLU A 4 8.20 3.92 11.81
N ILE A 5 7.98 3.14 12.87
CA ILE A 5 6.64 2.79 13.35
C ILE A 5 5.88 4.05 13.76
N TRP A 6 6.53 4.95 14.50
CA TRP A 6 5.94 6.21 14.95
C TRP A 6 5.60 7.14 13.79
N TRP A 7 6.48 7.25 12.78
CA TRP A 7 6.19 8.01 11.57
C TRP A 7 5.01 7.45 10.79
N ARG A 8 4.95 6.12 10.61
CA ARG A 8 3.85 5.48 9.89
C ARG A 8 2.51 5.66 10.60
N LEU A 9 2.48 5.44 11.91
CA LEU A 9 1.26 5.64 12.72
C LEU A 9 0.87 7.12 12.77
N GLY A 10 1.83 8.01 12.96
CA GLY A 10 1.62 9.46 12.95
C GLY A 10 0.98 9.91 11.64
N CYS A 11 1.59 9.62 10.50
CA CYS A 11 1.04 9.96 9.18
C CYS A 11 -0.35 9.35 8.96
N PHE A 12 -0.56 8.07 9.32
CA PHE A 12 -1.85 7.40 9.19
C PHE A 12 -2.94 8.11 9.99
N PHE A 13 -2.73 8.35 11.29
CA PHE A 13 -3.72 9.01 12.14
C PHE A 13 -3.93 10.47 11.77
N SER A 14 -2.88 11.20 11.39
CA SER A 14 -2.99 12.58 10.93
C SER A 14 -3.88 12.67 9.68
N ILE A 15 -3.61 11.85 8.66
CA ILE A 15 -4.42 11.83 7.43
C ILE A 15 -5.85 11.38 7.76
N LEU A 16 -6.03 10.34 8.58
CA LEU A 16 -7.35 9.86 8.98
C LEU A 16 -8.17 10.97 9.66
N VAL A 17 -7.59 11.68 10.62
CA VAL A 17 -8.24 12.78 11.33
C VAL A 17 -8.58 13.92 10.36
N ILE A 18 -7.66 14.29 9.47
CA ILE A 18 -7.91 15.32 8.44
C ILE A 18 -9.11 14.91 7.58
N MET A 19 -9.14 13.67 7.09
CA MET A 19 -10.23 13.17 6.24
C MET A 19 -11.56 13.08 7.01
N MET A 20 -11.55 12.70 8.28
CA MET A 20 -12.74 12.70 9.16
C MET A 20 -13.31 14.11 9.34
N LEU A 21 -12.44 15.09 9.59
CA LEU A 21 -12.85 16.50 9.74
C LEU A 21 -13.38 17.08 8.44
N LEU A 22 -12.75 16.75 7.30
CA LEU A 22 -13.22 17.17 5.98
C LEU A 22 -14.59 16.55 5.67
N GLU A 23 -14.77 15.27 5.93
CA GLU A 23 -16.05 14.60 5.74
C GLU A 23 -17.17 15.20 6.62
N TRP A 24 -16.85 15.55 7.87
CA TRP A 24 -17.81 16.18 8.76
C TRP A 24 -18.23 17.58 8.30
N ARG A 25 -17.28 18.37 7.76
CA ARG A 25 -17.56 19.74 7.32
C ARG A 25 -18.21 19.82 5.94
N GLN A 26 -17.72 19.04 4.98
CA GLN A 26 -18.14 19.08 3.58
C GLN A 26 -18.18 17.67 3.01
N PRO A 27 -19.27 16.91 3.25
CA PRO A 27 -19.39 15.56 2.73
C PRO A 27 -19.43 15.58 1.20
N ALA A 28 -18.49 14.89 0.56
CA ALA A 28 -18.39 14.81 -0.91
C ALA A 28 -19.60 14.12 -1.57
N ARG A 29 -20.32 13.27 -0.81
CA ARG A 29 -21.54 12.60 -1.25
C ARG A 29 -22.45 12.29 -0.06
N GLN A 30 -23.75 12.31 -0.26
CA GLN A 30 -24.68 11.81 0.75
C GLN A 30 -24.61 10.28 0.79
N SER A 31 -24.34 9.73 1.98
CA SER A 31 -24.22 8.28 2.16
C SER A 31 -25.60 7.63 2.20
N PRO A 32 -25.87 6.59 1.38
CA PRO A 32 -27.13 5.85 1.44
C PRO A 32 -27.22 4.95 2.69
N ILE A 33 -26.10 4.74 3.39
CA ILE A 33 -25.99 3.92 4.60
C ILE A 33 -25.67 4.78 5.83
N LYS A 34 -26.10 4.31 7.00
CA LYS A 34 -25.81 4.95 8.30
C LYS A 34 -24.31 5.06 8.52
N SER A 35 -23.89 6.19 9.12
CA SER A 35 -22.47 6.48 9.35
C SER A 35 -21.79 5.40 10.20
N SER A 36 -22.44 4.91 11.26
CA SER A 36 -21.87 3.87 12.14
C SER A 36 -21.56 2.56 11.40
N THR A 37 -22.45 2.09 10.54
CA THR A 37 -22.24 0.88 9.74
C THR A 37 -21.06 1.03 8.78
N ARG A 38 -20.95 2.20 8.13
CA ARG A 38 -19.83 2.51 7.23
C ARG A 38 -18.50 2.54 7.98
N TRP A 39 -18.46 3.20 9.14
CA TRP A 39 -17.26 3.26 9.98
C TRP A 39 -16.85 1.89 10.49
N PHE A 40 -17.81 1.08 10.95
CA PHE A 40 -17.55 -0.29 11.39
C PHE A 40 -16.96 -1.14 10.27
N ALA A 41 -17.55 -1.09 9.06
CA ALA A 41 -17.04 -1.81 7.89
C ALA A 41 -15.64 -1.34 7.49
N ASN A 42 -15.39 -0.02 7.42
CA ASN A 42 -14.10 0.53 7.03
C ASN A 42 -13.00 0.17 8.03
N PHE A 43 -13.23 0.36 9.33
CA PHE A 43 -12.24 -0.02 10.35
C PHE A 43 -12.04 -1.54 10.39
N GLY A 44 -13.12 -2.31 10.31
CA GLY A 44 -13.06 -3.77 10.24
C GLY A 44 -12.20 -4.26 9.08
N LEU A 45 -12.39 -3.68 7.89
CA LEU A 45 -11.56 -3.98 6.72
C LEU A 45 -10.09 -3.63 6.96
N VAL A 46 -9.79 -2.43 7.47
CA VAL A 46 -8.41 -2.00 7.74
C VAL A 46 -7.71 -2.92 8.75
N PHE A 47 -8.38 -3.29 9.84
CA PHE A 47 -7.82 -4.19 10.84
C PHE A 47 -7.61 -5.60 10.27
N ALA A 48 -8.64 -6.17 9.64
CA ALA A 48 -8.57 -7.50 9.06
C ALA A 48 -7.48 -7.57 7.97
N SER A 49 -7.45 -6.62 7.04
CA SER A 49 -6.45 -6.59 5.98
C SER A 49 -5.04 -6.44 6.53
N SER A 50 -4.85 -5.63 7.57
CA SER A 50 -3.53 -5.42 8.19
C SER A 50 -3.02 -6.67 8.90
N ILE A 51 -3.90 -7.39 9.61
CA ILE A 51 -3.56 -8.65 10.28
C ILE A 51 -3.26 -9.72 9.24
N ILE A 52 -4.16 -9.93 8.28
CA ILE A 52 -4.00 -10.94 7.23
C ILE A 52 -2.72 -10.68 6.44
N ALA A 53 -2.46 -9.44 6.03
CA ALA A 53 -1.23 -9.11 5.30
C ALA A 53 0.02 -9.42 6.11
N ARG A 54 0.02 -9.11 7.42
CA ARG A 54 1.16 -9.39 8.31
C ARG A 54 1.37 -10.87 8.55
N LEU A 55 0.31 -11.69 8.54
CA LEU A 55 0.41 -13.14 8.68
C LEU A 55 0.83 -13.81 7.37
N ALA A 56 0.27 -13.38 6.24
CA ALA A 56 0.54 -13.95 4.93
C ALA A 56 1.92 -13.54 4.39
N VAL A 57 2.34 -12.29 4.65
CA VAL A 57 3.63 -11.73 4.23
C VAL A 57 4.29 -11.10 5.45
N PRO A 58 4.94 -11.91 6.31
CA PRO A 58 5.50 -11.44 7.57
C PRO A 58 6.75 -10.56 7.40
N ILE A 59 7.36 -10.59 6.21
CA ILE A 59 8.56 -9.83 5.89
C ILE A 59 8.16 -8.50 5.24
N GLY A 60 8.61 -7.40 5.83
CA GLY A 60 8.40 -6.06 5.26
C GLY A 60 9.27 -5.80 4.04
N LEU A 61 8.79 -4.92 3.15
CA LEU A 61 9.50 -4.54 1.91
C LEU A 61 10.91 -3.99 2.18
N THR A 62 11.11 -3.25 3.27
CA THR A 62 12.43 -2.71 3.64
C THR A 62 13.45 -3.81 3.92
N ALA A 63 13.03 -4.90 4.59
CA ALA A 63 13.90 -6.04 4.87
C ALA A 63 14.23 -6.81 3.59
N VAL A 64 13.24 -7.01 2.71
CA VAL A 64 13.45 -7.63 1.39
C VAL A 64 14.42 -6.79 0.54
N ALA A 65 14.27 -5.47 0.55
CA ALA A 65 15.14 -4.56 -0.19
C ALA A 65 16.59 -4.62 0.31
N LEU A 66 16.81 -4.62 1.62
CA LEU A 66 18.13 -4.74 2.21
C LEU A 66 18.77 -6.10 1.88
N TYR A 67 18.03 -7.19 2.06
CA TYR A 67 18.49 -8.53 1.72
C TYR A 67 18.91 -8.64 0.24
N ASN A 68 18.07 -8.13 -0.65
CA ASN A 68 18.36 -8.14 -2.09
C ASN A 68 19.56 -7.26 -2.45
N HIS A 69 19.74 -6.14 -1.76
CA HIS A 69 20.90 -5.27 -1.97
C HIS A 69 22.20 -5.97 -1.55
N GLU A 70 22.24 -6.59 -0.36
CA GLU A 70 23.40 -7.31 0.16
C GLU A 70 23.79 -8.52 -0.71
N HIS A 71 22.80 -9.21 -1.29
CA HIS A 71 23.03 -10.39 -2.12
C HIS A 71 23.10 -10.09 -3.62
N SER A 72 23.10 -8.81 -4.03
CA SER A 72 23.08 -8.39 -5.45
C SER A 72 21.93 -9.01 -6.27
N ILE A 73 20.79 -9.25 -5.62
CA ILE A 73 19.59 -9.81 -6.23
C ILE A 73 18.74 -8.67 -6.82
N GLY A 74 18.37 -8.79 -8.08
CA GLY A 74 17.48 -7.85 -8.77
C GLY A 74 18.19 -6.98 -9.79
N LEU A 75 17.44 -6.58 -10.83
CA LEU A 75 17.95 -5.91 -12.03
C LEU A 75 18.85 -4.70 -11.70
N PHE A 76 18.38 -3.80 -10.84
CA PHE A 76 19.11 -2.58 -10.51
C PHE A 76 20.22 -2.75 -9.48
N ASN A 77 20.30 -3.91 -8.81
CA ASN A 77 21.44 -4.24 -7.95
C ASN A 77 22.62 -4.80 -8.75
N GLN A 78 22.38 -5.29 -9.97
CA GLN A 78 23.41 -5.84 -10.86
C GLN A 78 23.94 -4.81 -11.87
N LEU A 79 23.14 -3.78 -12.17
CA LEU A 79 23.50 -2.72 -13.10
C LEU A 79 24.14 -1.55 -12.34
N ALA A 80 25.38 -1.21 -12.69
CA ALA A 80 26.02 0.00 -12.20
C ALA A 80 25.37 1.24 -12.85
N MET A 81 24.47 1.91 -12.13
CA MET A 81 23.82 3.14 -12.59
C MET A 81 23.64 4.14 -11.44
N PRO A 82 23.51 5.45 -11.74
CA PRO A 82 23.19 6.46 -10.74
C PRO A 82 21.87 6.15 -10.01
N SER A 83 21.84 6.32 -8.69
CA SER A 83 20.69 5.99 -7.84
C SER A 83 19.40 6.69 -8.26
N ILE A 84 19.49 7.96 -8.70
CA ILE A 84 18.35 8.74 -9.18
C ILE A 84 17.70 8.06 -10.40
N ILE A 85 18.51 7.55 -11.34
CA ILE A 85 18.02 6.86 -12.54
C ILE A 85 17.35 5.54 -12.14
N ALA A 86 17.99 4.76 -11.25
CA ALA A 86 17.41 3.52 -10.75
C ALA A 86 16.05 3.76 -10.05
N ILE A 87 15.92 4.83 -9.26
CA ILE A 87 14.66 5.19 -8.60
C ILE A 87 13.58 5.54 -9.62
N VAL A 88 13.88 6.43 -10.58
CA VAL A 88 12.90 6.84 -11.60
C VAL A 88 12.44 5.65 -12.43
N LEU A 89 13.37 4.80 -12.88
CA LEU A 89 13.03 3.59 -13.63
C LEU A 89 12.25 2.59 -12.78
N SER A 90 12.58 2.42 -11.50
CA SER A 90 11.83 1.56 -10.57
C SER A 90 10.38 2.02 -10.44
N LEU A 91 10.14 3.32 -10.34
CA LEU A 91 8.78 3.88 -10.26
C LEU A 91 7.98 3.60 -11.54
N ILE A 92 8.57 3.83 -12.71
CA ILE A 92 7.93 3.58 -14.00
C ILE A 92 7.61 2.08 -14.15
N LEU A 93 8.58 1.21 -13.86
CA LEU A 93 8.38 -0.24 -13.97
C LEU A 93 7.34 -0.75 -12.96
N LEU A 94 7.33 -0.22 -11.73
CA LEU A 94 6.35 -0.58 -10.73
C LEU A 94 4.93 -0.22 -11.21
N ASP A 95 4.74 0.98 -11.77
CA ASP A 95 3.44 1.41 -12.28
C ASP A 95 2.96 0.52 -13.44
N ILE A 96 3.85 0.21 -14.38
CA ILE A 96 3.56 -0.72 -15.48
C ILE A 96 3.18 -2.11 -14.95
N LEU A 97 3.92 -2.64 -13.98
CA LEU A 97 3.65 -3.96 -13.39
C LEU A 97 2.30 -3.98 -12.67
N ILE A 98 1.98 -2.94 -11.88
CA ILE A 98 0.70 -2.83 -11.18
C ILE A 98 -0.45 -2.69 -12.18
N TYR A 99 -0.29 -1.90 -13.25
CA TYR A 99 -1.29 -1.79 -14.31
C TYR A 99 -1.59 -3.15 -14.95
N TRP A 100 -0.56 -3.92 -15.30
CA TRP A 100 -0.74 -5.25 -15.88
C TRP A 100 -1.30 -6.25 -14.87
N GLN A 101 -0.91 -6.19 -13.60
CA GLN A 101 -1.52 -6.98 -12.53
C GLN A 101 -3.02 -6.71 -12.44
N HIS A 102 -3.41 -5.43 -12.42
CA HIS A 102 -4.81 -5.03 -12.37
C HIS A 102 -5.59 -5.54 -13.59
N ARG A 103 -5.03 -5.40 -14.79
CA ARG A 103 -5.63 -5.93 -16.01
C ARG A 103 -5.77 -7.46 -15.96
N LEU A 104 -4.77 -8.16 -15.44
CA LEU A 104 -4.77 -9.61 -15.32
C LEU A 104 -5.87 -10.08 -14.36
N PHE A 105 -6.06 -9.38 -13.23
CA PHE A 105 -7.14 -9.65 -12.31
C PHE A 105 -8.49 -9.59 -13.04
N HIS A 106 -8.76 -8.56 -13.83
CA HIS A 106 -10.00 -8.48 -14.61
C HIS A 106 -10.12 -9.48 -15.77
N LYS A 107 -9.05 -10.16 -16.17
CA LYS A 107 -9.03 -11.11 -17.28
C LYS A 107 -9.06 -12.57 -16.85
N VAL A 108 -8.47 -12.90 -15.70
CA VAL A 108 -8.37 -14.27 -15.20
C VAL A 108 -9.41 -14.49 -14.11
N PRO A 109 -10.47 -15.27 -14.37
CA PRO A 109 -11.58 -15.43 -13.42
C PRO A 109 -11.13 -15.96 -12.06
N LEU A 110 -10.07 -16.76 -11.97
CA LEU A 110 -9.53 -17.26 -10.70
C LEU A 110 -9.00 -16.12 -9.81
N LEU A 111 -8.41 -15.08 -10.39
CA LEU A 111 -7.78 -13.98 -9.68
C LEU A 111 -8.77 -12.88 -9.28
N TRP A 112 -9.94 -12.86 -9.91
CA TRP A 112 -10.98 -11.88 -9.64
C TRP A 112 -12.36 -12.50 -9.86
N ARG A 113 -12.75 -13.37 -8.93
CA ARG A 113 -14.16 -13.71 -8.74
C ARG A 113 -14.78 -12.61 -7.89
N LEU A 114 -15.29 -11.57 -8.53
CA LEU A 114 -16.38 -10.78 -7.95
C LEU A 114 -17.70 -11.46 -8.33
#